data_AF-A0A7W1YSI3-F1
#
_entry.id   AF-A0A7W1YSI3-F1
#
_cell.length_a   1.000
_cell.length_b   1.000
_cell.length_c   1.000
_cell.angle_alpha   90.00
_cell.angle_beta   90.00
_cell.angle_gamma   90.00
#
_symmetry.space_group_name_H-M   'P 1'
#
loop_
_entity.id
_entity.type
_entity.pdbx_description
1 polymer ?
#
loop_
_entity_poly.entity_id
_entity_poly.type
_entity_poly.pdbx_seq_one_letter_code
_entity_poly.pdbx_strand_id
1 'polypeptide(L)' 'STKAAFGWHALAPSAYTLRAIRTVRPAAGPNGWASGVYERGGSTNVPNINTAAVVLEAALYARLGRPLLQAGGGARQ' A
#
# COMPACT_ATOMS: atom_id res chain seq x y z
N SER A 1 5.74 2.31 -7.79
CA SER A 1 4.33 2.63 -7.44
C SER A 1 4.12 2.53 -5.94
N THR A 2 3.36 3.45 -5.34
CA THR A 2 3.02 3.48 -3.92
C THR A 2 2.29 2.22 -3.47
N LYS A 3 1.26 1.81 -4.23
CA LYS A 3 0.47 0.59 -3.98
C LYS A 3 1.35 -0.64 -3.81
N ALA A 4 2.29 -0.84 -4.74
CA ALA A 4 3.17 -1.99 -4.74
C ALA A 4 4.10 -1.98 -3.52
N ALA A 5 4.66 -0.82 -3.15
CA ALA A 5 5.54 -0.73 -1.99
C ALA A 5 4.81 -1.09 -0.68
N PHE A 6 3.61 -0.52 -0.46
CA PHE A 6 2.80 -0.80 0.74
C PHE A 6 2.30 -2.24 0.79
N GLY A 7 1.68 -2.74 -0.29
CA GLY A 7 1.20 -4.11 -0.33
C GLY A 7 2.32 -5.14 -0.16
N TRP A 8 3.48 -4.91 -0.80
CA TRP A 8 4.60 -5.84 -0.70
C TRP A 8 5.21 -5.86 0.70
N HIS A 9 5.39 -4.70 1.34
CA HIS A 9 5.91 -4.66 2.70
C HIS A 9 4.98 -5.33 3.71
N ALA A 10 3.66 -5.20 3.54
CA ALA A 10 2.69 -5.87 4.41
C ALA A 10 2.71 -7.39 4.26
N LEU A 11 2.87 -7.92 3.05
CA LEU A 11 2.87 -9.36 2.78
C LEU A 11 4.23 -10.03 3.06
N ALA A 12 5.34 -9.33 2.79
CA ALA A 12 6.70 -9.86 2.89
C ALA A 12 7.65 -8.77 3.43
N PRO A 13 7.62 -8.50 4.74
CA PRO A 13 8.45 -7.46 5.34
C PRO A 13 9.94 -7.83 5.26
N SER A 14 10.76 -6.91 4.76
CA SER A 14 12.22 -7.01 4.70
C SER A 14 12.85 -5.62 4.69
N ALA A 15 14.17 -5.55 4.85
CA ALA A 15 14.92 -4.29 4.72
C ALA A 15 14.72 -3.66 3.33
N TYR A 16 14.56 -4.48 2.29
CA TYR A 16 14.31 -4.00 0.93
C TYR A 16 12.91 -3.43 0.76
N THR A 17 11.87 -4.12 1.24
CA THR A 17 10.50 -3.60 1.13
C THR A 17 10.30 -2.35 1.99
N LEU A 18 10.98 -2.25 3.14
CA LEU A 18 11.03 -1.02 3.92
C LEU A 18 11.71 0.13 3.16
N ARG A 19 12.79 -0.15 2.42
CA ARG A 19 13.42 0.85 1.53
C ARG A 19 12.42 1.31 0.46
N ALA A 20 11.66 0.40 -0.14
CA ALA A 20 10.63 0.75 -1.12
C ALA A 20 9.56 1.70 -0.53
N ILE A 21 9.09 1.46 0.70
CA ILE A 21 8.18 2.38 1.42
C ILE A 21 8.80 3.76 1.55
N ARG A 22 10.06 3.84 1.98
CA ARG A 22 10.76 5.12 2.15
C ARG A 22 10.91 5.86 0.82
N THR A 23 11.17 5.15 -0.27
CA THR A 23 11.26 5.73 -1.62
C THR A 23 9.95 6.33 -2.09
N VAL A 24 8.80 5.71 -1.79
CA VAL A 24 7.49 6.23 -2.21
C VAL A 24 6.88 7.24 -1.22
N ARG A 25 7.53 7.51 -0.09
CA ARG A 25 7.02 8.46 0.92
C ARG A 25 6.67 9.85 0.37
N PRO A 26 7.42 10.43 -0.61
CA PRO A 26 7.03 11.69 -1.24
C PRO A 26 5.67 11.66 -1.95
N ALA A 27 5.09 10.49 -2.24
CA ALA A 27 3.76 10.38 -2.81
C ALA A 27 2.64 10.68 -1.79
N ALA A 28 2.95 10.79 -0.49
CA ALA A 28 1.98 11.23 0.51
C ALA A 28 1.73 12.74 0.39
N GLY A 29 0.46 13.13 0.37
CA GLY A 29 0.01 14.51 0.37
C GLY A 29 -1.14 14.72 1.36
N PRO A 30 -1.63 15.98 1.51
CA PRO A 30 -2.69 16.31 2.47
C PRO A 30 -4.00 15.57 2.20
N ASN A 31 -4.26 15.20 0.94
CA ASN A 31 -5.50 14.56 0.50
C ASN A 31 -5.33 13.05 0.23
N GLY A 32 -4.29 12.43 0.80
CA GLY A 32 -4.01 11.00 0.65
C GLY A 32 -2.75 10.70 -0.17
N TRP A 33 -2.78 9.64 -0.96
CA TRP A 33 -1.59 9.13 -1.65
C TRP A 33 -1.71 9.23 -3.17
N ALA A 34 -0.67 9.79 -3.79
CA ALA A 34 -0.45 9.69 -5.22
C ALA A 34 0.03 8.29 -5.61
N SER A 35 -0.11 7.95 -6.91
CA SER A 35 0.17 6.60 -7.43
C SER A 35 1.63 6.15 -7.28
N GLY A 36 2.57 7.09 -7.13
CA GLY A 36 3.98 6.79 -6.98
C GLY A 36 4.87 8.02 -6.97
N VAL A 37 6.15 7.75 -7.17
CA VAL A 37 7.24 8.72 -7.31
C VAL A 37 7.96 8.37 -8.61
N TYR A 38 8.36 9.37 -9.40
CA TYR A 38 9.13 9.16 -10.62
C TYR A 38 10.54 8.66 -10.30
N GLU A 39 11.21 8.02 -11.26
CA GLU A 39 12.56 7.48 -11.12
C GLU A 39 13.59 8.56 -10.78
N ARG A 40 13.39 9.77 -11.32
CA ARG A 40 14.22 10.95 -11.02
C ARG A 40 13.81 11.67 -9.72
N GLY A 41 12.85 11.13 -8.99
CA GLY A 41 12.25 11.74 -7.79
C GLY A 41 11.00 12.57 -8.10
N GLY A 42 10.27 12.95 -7.04
CA GLY A 42 9.04 13.73 -7.12
C GLY A 42 7.76 12.88 -7.22
N SER A 43 6.70 13.35 -6.56
CA SER A 43 5.38 12.70 -6.56
C SER A 43 4.71 12.78 -7.93
N THR A 44 3.86 11.80 -8.25
CA THR A 44 2.92 11.91 -9.38
C THR A 44 1.77 12.89 -9.10
N ASN A 45 1.74 13.50 -7.91
CA ASN A 45 0.91 14.63 -7.43
C ASN A 45 -0.60 14.40 -7.33
N VAL A 46 -1.19 13.53 -8.15
CA VAL A 46 -2.64 13.29 -8.18
C VAL A 46 -3.00 12.18 -7.20
N PRO A 47 -3.80 12.44 -6.14
CA PRO A 47 -4.32 11.40 -5.27
C PRO A 47 -5.09 10.35 -6.05
N ASN A 48 -4.93 9.08 -5.70
CA ASN A 48 -5.54 7.98 -6.42
C ASN A 48 -6.26 7.03 -5.48
N ILE A 49 -7.57 6.85 -5.67
CA ILE A 49 -8.41 6.05 -4.78
C ILE A 49 -7.94 4.59 -4.65
N ASN A 50 -7.51 3.97 -5.75
CA ASN A 50 -7.00 2.60 -5.73
C ASN A 50 -5.68 2.49 -4.97
N THR A 51 -4.88 3.56 -4.94
CA THR A 51 -3.66 3.62 -4.14
C THR A 51 -3.98 3.77 -2.66
N ALA A 52 -4.87 4.70 -2.32
CA ALA A 52 -5.32 4.89 -0.94
C ALA A 52 -5.94 3.61 -0.36
N ALA A 53 -6.79 2.91 -1.13
CA ALA A 53 -7.41 1.66 -0.71
C ALA A 53 -6.37 0.59 -0.33
N VAL A 54 -5.32 0.41 -1.14
CA VAL A 54 -4.28 -0.59 -0.83
C VAL A 54 -3.36 -0.14 0.29
N VAL A 55 -3.08 1.16 0.46
CA VAL A 55 -2.32 1.65 1.61
C VAL A 55 -3.08 1.37 2.92
N LEU A 56 -4.39 1.64 2.93
CA LEU A 56 -5.24 1.33 4.09
C LEU A 56 -5.34 -0.17 4.34
N GLU A 57 -5.54 -0.98 3.29
CA GLU A 57 -5.57 -2.43 3.41
C GLU A 57 -4.24 -3.00 3.91
N ALA A 58 -3.10 -2.49 3.44
CA ALA A 58 -1.78 -2.91 3.92
C ALA A 58 -1.60 -2.60 5.41
N ALA A 59 -2.06 -1.43 5.88
CA ALA A 59 -2.04 -1.07 7.30
C ALA A 59 -2.96 -1.97 8.14
N LEU A 60 -4.17 -2.26 7.64
CA LEU A 60 -5.10 -3.19 8.29
C LEU A 60 -4.55 -4.61 8.34
N TYR A 61 -4.00 -5.11 7.24
CA TYR A 61 -3.36 -6.43 7.17
C TYR A 61 -2.22 -6.55 8.17
N ALA A 62 -1.34 -5.53 8.24
CA ALA A 62 -0.25 -5.51 9.23
C ALA A 62 -0.76 -5.53 10.68
N ARG A 63 -1.94 -4.95 10.94
CA ARG A 63 -2.56 -4.92 12.27
C ARG A 63 -3.35 -6.19 12.61
N LEU A 64 -3.99 -6.81 11.62
CA LEU A 64 -4.95 -7.91 11.79
C LEU A 64 -4.36 -9.29 11.45
N GLY A 65 -3.25 -9.33 10.69
CA GLY A 65 -2.64 -10.56 10.18
C GLY A 65 -3.45 -11.27 9.08
N ARG A 66 -4.50 -10.63 8.56
CA ARG A 66 -5.40 -11.20 7.54
C ARG A 66 -6.03 -10.09 6.69
N PRO A 67 -6.47 -10.40 5.45
CA PRO A 67 -7.15 -9.42 4.61
C PRO A 67 -8.47 -8.97 5.24
N LEU A 68 -8.85 -7.71 4.99
CA LEU A 68 -10.14 -7.16 5.45
C LEU A 68 -11.30 -7.91 4.82
N LEU A 69 -11.24 -8.11 3.50
CA LEU A 69 -12.19 -8.93 2.76
C LEU A 69 -11.66 -10.36 2.70
N GLN A 70 -12.33 -11.26 3.41
CA GLN A 70 -12.10 -12.68 3.27
C GLN A 70 -12.99 -13.20 2.15
N ALA A 71 -12.40 -13.85 1.15
CA ALA A 71 -13.18 -14.67 0.24
C ALA A 71 -13.92 -15.70 1.09
N GLY A 72 -15.25 -15.68 1.05
CA GLY A 72 -16.10 -16.31 2.05
C GLY A 72 -15.65 -17.70 2.45
N GLY A 73 -15.56 -17.93 3.76
CA GLY A 73 -15.67 -19.27 4.31
C GLY A 73 -16.93 -19.90 3.75
N GLY A 74 -16.74 -20.88 2.86
CA GLY A 74 -17.82 -21.73 2.42
C GLY A 74 -18.41 -22.43 3.64
N ALA A 75 -19.58 -21.96 4.06
CA ALA A 75 -20.52 -22.81 4.77
C ALA A 75 -20.68 -24.08 3.92
N ARG A 76 -20.24 -25.22 4.47
CA ARG A 76 -20.74 -26.52 4.03
C ARG A 76 -22.24 -26.50 4.33
N GLN A 77 -23.05 -26.32 3.29
CA GLN A 77 -24.44 -26.78 3.29
C GLN A 77 -24.44 -28.26 2.93
#